data_AF-A0A4Z0NLE8-F1
#
_entry.id   AF-A0A4Z0NLE8-F1
#
_cell.length_a   1.000
_cell.length_b   1.000
_cell.length_c   1.000
_cell.angle_alpha   90.00
_cell.angle_beta   90.00
_cell.angle_gamma   90.00
#
_symmetry.space_group_name_H-M   'P 1'
#
loop_
_entity.id
_entity.type
_entity.pdbx_description
1 polymer ?
#
loop_
_entity_poly.entity_id
_entity_poly.type
_entity_poly.pdbx_seq_one_letter_code
_entity_poly.pdbx_strand_id
1 'polypeptide(L)'
;MSKLSFSEHPASVGETYFEHMGVATGFGLRMIAGGLACLVHGILPFAFTSTGSRTINRLHDRMVANRTRAAQHRTDAASAVSA
;
A
#
# COMPACT_ATOMS: atom_id res chain seq x y z
N MET A 1 13.90 -6.42 18.48
CA MET A 1 14.28 -7.22 17.29
C MET A 1 13.05 -8.00 16.84
N SER A 2 12.22 -7.37 16.01
CA SER A 2 11.00 -7.99 15.49
C SER A 2 11.39 -9.14 14.57
N LYS A 3 10.92 -10.35 14.90
CA LYS A 3 11.26 -11.59 14.19
C LYS A 3 10.95 -11.41 12.69
N LEU A 4 11.95 -11.65 11.85
CA LEU A 4 11.86 -11.74 10.40
C LEU A 4 11.06 -12.99 10.03
N SER A 5 9.79 -13.01 10.39
CA SER A 5 8.92 -14.15 10.18
C SER A 5 7.94 -13.80 9.09
N PHE A 6 8.18 -14.42 7.95
CA PHE A 6 7.33 -14.35 6.76
C PHE A 6 5.86 -14.66 7.08
N SER A 7 5.57 -15.38 8.17
CA SER A 7 4.21 -15.76 8.56
C SER A 7 3.67 -14.97 9.78
N GLU A 8 4.51 -14.55 10.73
CA GLU A 8 4.03 -13.79 11.90
C GLU A 8 3.59 -12.37 11.52
N HIS A 9 4.23 -11.72 10.54
CA HIS A 9 3.83 -10.37 10.14
C HIS A 9 2.47 -10.34 9.42
N PRO A 10 2.18 -11.17 8.39
CA PRO A 10 0.84 -11.25 7.80
C PRO A 10 -0.22 -11.67 8.81
N ALA A 11 0.08 -12.64 9.68
CA ALA A 11 -0.84 -13.07 10.73
C ALA A 11 -1.15 -11.95 11.72
N SER A 12 -0.19 -11.07 12.03
CA SER A 12 -0.41 -9.91 12.92
C SER A 12 -1.35 -8.85 12.35
N VAL A 13 -1.55 -8.83 11.03
CA VAL A 13 -2.49 -7.93 10.33
C VAL A 13 -3.74 -8.67 9.81
N GLY A 14 -3.88 -9.96 10.13
CA GLY A 14 -5.02 -10.78 9.74
C GLY A 14 -5.04 -11.18 8.25
N GLU A 15 -3.91 -11.08 7.55
CA GLU A 15 -3.79 -11.43 6.12
C GLU A 15 -3.07 -12.77 5.93
N THR A 16 -3.44 -13.50 4.89
CA THR A 16 -2.65 -14.67 4.47
C THR A 16 -1.33 -14.21 3.84
N TYR A 17 -0.28 -15.03 3.93
CA TYR A 17 1.04 -14.68 3.38
C TYR A 17 0.98 -14.24 1.90
N PHE A 18 0.25 -14.99 1.08
CA PHE A 18 0.14 -14.70 -0.36
C PHE A 18 -0.66 -13.42 -0.66
N GLU A 19 -1.66 -13.12 0.17
CA GLU A 19 -2.46 -11.91 0.06
C GLU A 19 -1.63 -10.67 0.43
N HIS A 20 -0.95 -10.73 1.58
CA HIS A 20 -0.02 -9.68 2.01
C HIS A 20 1.11 -9.47 1.01
N MET A 21 1.72 -10.57 0.53
CA MET A 21 2.79 -10.52 -0.47
C MET A 21 2.31 -9.88 -1.78
N GLY A 22 1.15 -10.27 -2.30
CA GLY A 22 0.61 -9.70 -3.54
C GLY A 22 0.34 -8.20 -3.43
N VAL A 23 -0.27 -7.76 -2.33
CA VAL A 23 -0.54 -6.34 -2.06
C VAL A 23 0.76 -5.55 -1.88
N ALA A 24 1.68 -6.03 -1.04
CA ALA A 24 2.95 -5.38 -0.76
C ALA A 24 3.84 -5.29 -2.00
N THR A 25 4.00 -6.38 -2.75
CA THR A 25 4.78 -6.40 -3.99
C THR A 25 4.15 -5.50 -5.06
N GLY A 26 2.82 -5.53 -5.23
CA GLY A 26 2.14 -4.65 -6.18
C GLY A 26 2.28 -3.16 -5.85
N PHE A 27 2.28 -2.82 -4.56
CA PHE A 27 2.52 -1.46 -4.07
C PHE A 27 3.98 -1.03 -4.33
N GLY A 28 4.96 -1.86 -3.95
CA GLY A 28 6.38 -1.61 -4.15
C GLY A 28 6.78 -1.46 -5.62
N LEU A 29 6.25 -2.31 -6.51
CA LEU A 29 6.50 -2.19 -7.96
C LEU A 29 6.01 -0.86 -8.52
N ARG A 30 4.86 -0.34 -8.05
CA ARG A 30 4.39 1.00 -8.44
C ARG A 30 5.32 2.09 -7.94
N MET A 31 5.84 2.00 -6.72
CA MET A 31 6.81 2.95 -6.18
C MET A 31 8.09 2.98 -7.01
N ILE A 32 8.63 1.81 -7.35
CA ILE A 32 9.84 1.68 -8.18
C ILE A 32 9.59 2.31 -9.57
N ALA A 33 8.48 1.99 -10.21
CA ALA A 33 8.14 2.57 -11.52
C ALA A 33 7.97 4.09 -11.47
N GLY A 34 7.31 4.62 -10.44
CA GLY A 34 7.16 6.07 -10.22
C GLY A 34 8.50 6.76 -9.96
N GLY A 35 9.38 6.13 -9.16
CA GLY A 35 10.74 6.60 -8.91
C GLY A 35 11.60 6.62 -10.17
N LEU A 36 11.56 5.55 -10.97
CA LEU A 36 12.25 5.49 -12.26
C LEU A 36 11.77 6.58 -13.21
N ALA A 37 10.45 6.83 -13.25
CA ALA A 37 9.90 7.92 -14.05
C ALA A 37 10.42 9.30 -13.60
N CYS A 38 10.57 9.54 -12.29
CA CYS A 38 11.20 10.76 -11.77
C CYS A 38 12.69 10.87 -12.14
N LEU A 39 13.44 9.77 -12.09
CA LEU A 39 14.85 9.75 -12.49
C LEU A 39 15.00 10.09 -13.98
N VAL A 40 14.18 9.48 -14.84
CA VAL A 40 14.17 9.79 -16.27
C VAL A 40 13.78 11.25 -16.51
N HIS A 41 12.77 11.76 -15.78
CA HIS A 41 12.38 13.16 -15.87
C HIS A 41 13.50 14.13 -15.47
N GLY A 42 14.31 13.78 -14.46
CA GLY A 42 15.47 14.57 -14.06
C GLY A 42 16.55 14.68 -15.16
N ILE A 43 16.66 13.67 -16.02
CA ILE A 43 17.57 13.67 -17.19
C ILE A 43 16.91 14.32 -18.40
N LEU A 44 15.61 14.04 -18.61
CA LEU A 44 14.80 14.50 -19.74
C LEU A 44 13.57 15.26 -19.20
N PRO A 45 13.65 16.59 -19.02
CA PRO A 45 12.61 17.37 -18.33
C PRO A 45 11.26 17.40 -19.06
N PHE A 46 11.21 16.98 -20.32
CA PHE A 46 9.97 16.84 -21.10
C PHE A 46 9.32 15.45 -20.97
N ALA A 47 10.04 14.45 -20.47
CA ALA A 47 9.52 13.10 -20.28
C ALA A 47 8.89 12.95 -18.89
N PHE A 48 7.77 12.22 -18.78
CA PHE A 48 7.15 11.80 -17.51
C PHE A 48 6.79 12.92 -16.50
N THR A 49 6.54 14.16 -16.96
CA THR A 49 6.36 15.38 -16.16
C THR A 49 5.38 15.27 -14.97
N SER A 50 4.38 14.38 -15.04
CA SER A 50 3.44 14.16 -13.93
C SER A 50 3.22 12.68 -13.59
N THR A 51 4.06 11.80 -14.13
CA THR A 51 3.94 10.35 -13.87
C THR A 51 4.34 10.02 -12.43
N GLY A 52 5.38 10.65 -11.91
CA GLY A 52 5.81 10.48 -10.51
C GLY A 52 4.72 10.92 -9.53
N SER A 53 4.26 12.17 -9.65
CA SER A 53 3.21 12.73 -8.77
C SER A 53 1.90 11.95 -8.83
N ARG A 54 1.43 11.58 -10.04
CA ARG A 54 0.23 10.74 -10.18
C ARG A 54 0.39 9.37 -9.53
N THR A 55 1.57 8.78 -9.63
CA THR A 55 1.85 7.48 -9.00
C THR A 55 1.78 7.58 -7.48
N ILE A 56 2.39 8.61 -6.89
CA ILE A 56 2.35 8.85 -5.45
C ILE A 56 0.92 9.12 -4.98
N ASN A 57 0.17 10.00 -5.66
CA ASN A 57 -1.22 10.30 -5.29
C ASN A 57 -2.08 9.03 -5.29
N ARG A 58 -1.97 8.20 -6.35
CA ARG A 58 -2.70 6.94 -6.42
C ARG A 58 -2.30 5.95 -5.32
N LEU A 59 -1.01 5.89 -4.95
CA LEU A 59 -0.56 5.05 -3.83
C LEU A 59 -1.08 5.60 -2.50
N HIS A 60 -1.10 6.92 -2.33
CA HIS A 60 -1.64 7.59 -1.15
C HIS A 60 -3.13 7.32 -0.99
N ASP A 61 -3.93 7.50 -2.05
CA ASP A 61 -5.36 7.22 -2.04
C ASP A 61 -5.65 5.78 -1.63
N ARG A 62 -4.84 4.83 -2.13
CA ARG A 62 -4.94 3.41 -1.75
C ARG A 62 -4.62 3.18 -0.27
N MET A 63 -3.58 3.83 0.26
CA MET A 63 -3.25 3.72 1.69
C MET A 63 -4.37 4.27 2.57
N VAL A 64 -4.96 5.41 2.19
CA VAL A 64 -6.06 6.04 2.94
C VAL A 64 -7.32 5.18 2.85
N ALA A 65 -7.70 4.72 1.65
CA ALA A 65 -8.86 3.86 1.45
C ALA A 65 -8.75 2.55 2.26
N ASN A 66 -7.57 1.93 2.30
CA ASN A 66 -7.35 0.73 3.11
C ASN A 66 -7.54 1.01 4.61
N ARG A 67 -7.03 2.15 5.10
CA ARG A 67 -7.18 2.55 6.50
C ARG A 67 -8.64 2.81 6.88
N THR A 68 -9.40 3.47 6.01
CA THR A 68 -10.83 3.72 6.22
C THR A 68 -11.63 2.42 6.29
N ARG A 69 -11.38 1.47 5.37
CA ARG A 69 -12.01 0.14 5.39
C ARG A 69 -11.72 -0.62 6.68
N ALA A 70 -10.46 -0.62 7.12
CA ALA A 70 -10.07 -1.24 8.39
C ALA A 70 -10.75 -0.58 9.60
N ALA A 71 -11.03 0.72 9.55
CA ALA A 71 -11.78 1.42 10.60
C ALA A 71 -13.26 1.04 10.61
N GLN A 72 -13.91 1.00 9.44
CA GLN A 72 -15.31 0.59 9.30
C GLN A 72 -15.54 -0.83 9.85
N HIS A 73 -14.67 -1.77 9.50
CA HIS A 73 -14.76 -3.16 9.97
C HIS A 73 -14.67 -3.28 11.50
N ARG A 74 -13.90 -2.41 12.18
CA ARG A 74 -13.85 -2.36 13.64
C ARG A 74 -15.15 -1.81 14.25
N THR A 75 -15.74 -0.80 13.63
CA THR A 75 -17.03 -0.24 14.05
C THR A 75 -18.13 -1.28 13.91
N ASP A 76 -18.22 -1.97 12.77
CA ASP A 76 -19.22 -3.01 12.51
C ASP A 76 -19.10 -4.16 13.54
N ALA A 77 -17.88 -4.59 13.84
CA ALA A 77 -17.63 -5.62 14.84
C ALA A 77 -18.03 -5.18 16.26
N ALA A 78 -17.78 -3.92 16.64
CA ALA A 78 -18.19 -3.39 17.95
C ALA A 78 -19.72 -3.29 18.10
N SER A 79 -20.42 -2.95 17.01
CA SER A 79 -21.89 -2.92 16.98
C SER A 79 -22.50 -4.33 17.08
N ALA A 80 -21.87 -5.35 16.47
CA ALA A 80 -22.35 -6.73 16.54
C ALA A 80 -22.21 -7.38 17.93
N VAL A 81 -21.23 -6.97 18.74
CA VAL A 81 -21.05 -7.47 20.12
C VAL A 81 -22.04 -6.84 21.10
N SER A 82 -22.63 -5.69 20.74
CA SER A 82 -23.57 -4.95 21.58
C SER A 82 -25.04 -5.31 21.31
N ALA A 83 -25.31 -6.24 20.39
CA ALA A 83 -26.62 -6.73 19.98
C ALA A 83 -26.84 -8.17 20.48
#